data_AF-A0AAN9NUZ9-F1
#
_entry.id   AF-A0AAN9NUZ9-F1
#
_cell.length_a   1.000
_cell.length_b   1.000
_cell.length_c   1.000
_cell.angle_alpha   90.00
_cell.angle_beta   90.00
_cell.angle_gamma   90.00
#
_symmetry.space_group_name_H-M   'P 1'
#
loop_
_entity.id
_entity.type
_entity.pdbx_description
1 polymer ?
#
loop_
_entity_poly.entity_id
_entity_poly.type
_entity_poly.pdbx_seq_one_letter_code
_entity_poly.pdbx_strand_id
1 'polypeptide(L)'
;MAMISSEIFSICTYLPAKSLYRFKAVDKGFCNLSEEAFFLVNHVRNSLRRDDTSFFLQLERSCNEEVRLHPLPSHQGSGVPGDVLQFLSKSGQILASTKGLILCRATDKIPSEFSICNPATKSRLPISLPTHDENLNAHVIIMLLECYDGFDDYMVVHFETPTDWSSDYACKILKPRKGLWKAMEKGFSAGGRNMKFNMPVHDNGVIHFISDCGSYITKGSPYFEPYIMSYNLKNGTSTMLKLSKTARKSSTDEKCDMSILKWGKVSTTTSSICLILFVPVDLELHLYHVKILIDV
;
A
#
# COMPACT_ATOMS: atom_id res chain seq x y z
N MET A 1 -29.78 -26.09 -17.60
CA MET A 1 -28.76 -25.36 -16.81
C MET A 1 -29.53 -24.62 -15.72
N ALA A 2 -29.41 -25.04 -14.45
CA ALA A 2 -30.11 -24.36 -13.37
C ALA A 2 -29.40 -23.03 -13.09
N MET A 3 -30.06 -21.91 -13.37
CA MET A 3 -29.58 -20.61 -12.91
C MET A 3 -29.71 -20.55 -11.39
N ILE A 4 -28.67 -20.10 -10.72
CA ILE A 4 -28.74 -19.72 -9.30
C ILE A 4 -29.78 -18.60 -9.18
N SER A 5 -30.72 -18.73 -8.24
CA SER A 5 -31.74 -17.69 -8.05
C SER A 5 -31.09 -16.35 -7.68
N SER A 6 -31.72 -15.24 -8.05
CA SER A 6 -31.23 -13.89 -7.73
C SER A 6 -31.03 -13.65 -6.23
N GLU A 7 -31.78 -14.36 -5.38
CA GLU A 7 -31.67 -14.29 -3.92
C GLU A 7 -30.40 -14.99 -3.40
N ILE A 8 -30.13 -16.20 -3.90
CA ILE A 8 -28.89 -16.93 -3.55
C ILE A 8 -27.68 -16.15 -4.04
N PHE A 9 -27.78 -15.56 -5.22
CA PHE A 9 -26.76 -14.70 -5.78
C PHE A 9 -26.38 -13.56 -4.83
N SER A 10 -27.37 -12.80 -4.31
CA SER A 10 -27.12 -11.74 -3.34
C SER A 10 -26.46 -12.26 -2.07
N ILE A 11 -26.90 -13.39 -1.53
CA ILE A 11 -26.28 -14.00 -0.33
C ILE A 11 -24.82 -14.37 -0.58
N CYS A 12 -24.52 -14.95 -1.75
CA CYS A 12 -23.17 -15.37 -2.13
C CYS A 12 -22.19 -14.20 -2.20
N THR A 13 -22.63 -12.98 -2.54
CA THR A 13 -21.77 -11.79 -2.50
C THR A 13 -21.26 -11.45 -1.09
N TYR A 14 -21.88 -11.98 -0.03
CA TYR A 14 -21.42 -11.83 1.34
C TYR A 14 -20.65 -13.04 1.85
N LEU A 15 -20.29 -14.02 1.02
CA LEU A 15 -19.52 -15.16 1.51
C LEU A 15 -18.02 -14.89 1.45
N PRO A 16 -17.20 -15.44 2.37
CA PRO A 16 -15.76 -15.43 2.22
C PRO A 16 -15.35 -16.06 0.88
N ALA A 17 -14.30 -15.53 0.24
CA ALA A 17 -13.80 -16.06 -1.03
C ALA A 17 -13.52 -17.58 -0.98
N LYS A 18 -13.03 -18.07 0.16
CA LYS A 18 -12.81 -19.50 0.43
C LYS A 18 -14.08 -20.34 0.32
N SER A 19 -15.21 -19.83 0.78
CA SER A 19 -16.51 -20.53 0.68
C SER A 19 -16.99 -20.58 -0.77
N LEU A 20 -16.82 -19.48 -1.52
CA LEU A 20 -17.15 -19.44 -2.95
C LEU A 20 -16.29 -20.40 -3.77
N TYR A 21 -14.99 -20.47 -3.47
CA TYR A 21 -14.09 -21.42 -4.13
C TYR A 21 -14.50 -22.88 -3.87
N ARG A 22 -14.99 -23.18 -2.66
CA ARG A 22 -15.56 -24.51 -2.35
C ARG A 22 -16.83 -24.79 -3.14
N PHE A 23 -17.73 -23.80 -3.28
CA PHE A 23 -18.96 -23.99 -4.07
C PHE A 23 -18.69 -24.21 -5.56
N LYS A 24 -17.65 -23.59 -6.11
CA LYS A 24 -17.19 -23.85 -7.48
C LYS A 24 -16.87 -25.33 -7.72
N ALA A 25 -16.41 -26.06 -6.70
CA ALA A 25 -16.11 -27.49 -6.82
C ALA A 25 -17.37 -28.39 -6.76
N VAL A 26 -18.51 -27.87 -6.30
CA VAL A 26 -19.71 -28.67 -6.01
C VAL A 26 -20.80 -28.49 -7.07
N ASP A 27 -20.89 -27.32 -7.71
CA ASP A 27 -21.94 -27.06 -8.71
C ASP A 27 -21.51 -26.13 -9.85
N LYS A 28 -21.95 -26.45 -11.07
CA LYS A 28 -21.60 -25.71 -12.30
C LYS A 28 -22.21 -24.31 -12.35
N GLY A 29 -23.35 -24.08 -11.70
CA GLY A 29 -23.92 -22.74 -11.56
C GLY A 29 -22.99 -21.80 -10.80
N PHE A 30 -22.30 -22.31 -9.77
CA PHE A 30 -21.33 -21.52 -9.00
C PHE A 30 -20.01 -21.31 -9.74
N CYS A 31 -19.64 -22.18 -10.68
CA CYS A 31 -18.49 -21.94 -11.56
C CYS A 31 -18.64 -20.62 -12.33
N ASN A 32 -19.84 -20.37 -12.85
CA ASN A 32 -20.11 -19.20 -13.68
C ASN A 32 -20.19 -17.90 -12.86
N LEU A 33 -20.45 -17.95 -11.55
CA LEU A 33 -20.46 -16.75 -10.68
C LEU A 33 -19.10 -16.06 -10.67
N SER A 34 -18.00 -16.82 -10.72
CA SER A 34 -16.65 -16.26 -10.74
C SER A 34 -16.30 -15.53 -12.05
N GLU A 35 -17.12 -15.66 -13.08
CA GLU A 35 -16.97 -15.02 -14.39
C GLU A 35 -18.00 -13.90 -14.60
N GLU A 36 -18.98 -13.79 -13.71
CA GLU A 36 -20.07 -12.84 -13.81
C GLU A 36 -19.68 -11.51 -13.17
N ALA A 37 -19.64 -10.44 -13.98
CA ALA A 37 -19.06 -9.16 -13.59
C ALA A 37 -19.84 -8.49 -12.43
N PHE A 38 -21.17 -8.58 -12.41
CA PHE A 38 -21.98 -7.97 -11.36
C PHE A 38 -21.74 -8.66 -10.00
N PHE A 39 -21.58 -9.98 -10.00
CA PHE A 39 -21.26 -10.78 -8.83
C PHE A 39 -19.92 -10.34 -8.25
N LEU A 40 -18.88 -10.33 -9.07
CA LEU A 40 -17.52 -9.98 -8.66
C LEU A 40 -17.46 -8.58 -8.06
N VAL A 41 -18.08 -7.60 -8.71
CA VAL A 41 -18.12 -6.22 -8.21
C VAL A 41 -18.79 -6.14 -6.83
N ASN A 42 -19.92 -6.81 -6.64
CA ASN A 42 -20.63 -6.79 -5.36
C ASN A 42 -19.92 -7.61 -4.29
N HIS A 43 -19.33 -8.75 -4.66
CA HIS A 43 -18.55 -9.58 -3.75
C HIS A 43 -17.31 -8.84 -3.24
N VAL A 44 -16.54 -8.21 -4.14
CA VAL A 44 -15.39 -7.38 -3.77
C VAL A 44 -15.83 -6.23 -2.88
N ARG A 45 -16.87 -5.47 -3.24
CA ARG A 45 -17.41 -4.37 -2.42
C ARG A 45 -17.80 -4.83 -1.02
N ASN A 46 -18.43 -5.99 -0.88
CA ASN A 46 -18.84 -6.53 0.40
C ASN A 46 -17.65 -7.08 1.20
N SER A 47 -16.65 -7.65 0.53
CA SER A 47 -15.40 -8.10 1.16
C SER A 47 -14.62 -6.92 1.73
N LEU A 48 -14.55 -5.80 0.99
CA LEU A 48 -13.89 -4.56 1.42
C LEU A 48 -14.58 -3.84 2.59
N ARG A 49 -15.75 -4.31 3.03
CA ARG A 49 -16.43 -3.80 4.23
C ARG A 49 -16.03 -4.58 5.49
N ARG A 50 -15.27 -5.65 5.33
CA ARG A 50 -14.80 -6.49 6.44
C ARG A 50 -13.49 -5.95 6.95
N ASP A 51 -13.25 -6.20 8.23
CA ASP A 51 -11.94 -5.97 8.81
C ASP A 51 -10.94 -6.99 8.24
N ASP A 52 -9.70 -6.58 8.12
CA ASP A 52 -8.63 -7.43 7.61
C ASP A 52 -8.45 -8.69 8.45
N THR A 53 -8.09 -9.80 7.79
CA THR A 53 -7.97 -11.08 8.49
C THR A 53 -6.53 -11.55 8.66
N SER A 54 -5.59 -10.99 7.89
CA SER A 54 -4.18 -11.38 7.91
C SER A 54 -3.28 -10.29 7.35
N PHE A 55 -1.97 -10.45 7.55
CA PHE A 55 -0.96 -9.57 6.99
C PHE A 55 0.21 -10.35 6.39
N PHE A 56 0.82 -9.79 5.35
CA PHE A 56 2.08 -10.30 4.82
C PHE A 56 3.24 -9.80 5.67
N LEU A 57 4.21 -10.68 5.86
CA LEU A 57 5.49 -10.42 6.50
C LEU A 57 6.58 -10.80 5.51
N GLN A 58 7.40 -9.83 5.16
CA GLN A 58 8.56 -10.02 4.30
C GLN A 58 9.76 -9.34 4.95
N LEU A 59 10.88 -10.06 4.96
CA LEU A 59 12.11 -9.62 5.60
C LEU A 59 13.03 -9.00 4.55
N GLU A 60 13.34 -7.71 4.67
CA GLU A 60 14.16 -7.00 3.70
C GLU A 60 15.64 -7.48 3.72
N ARG A 61 16.00 -8.39 2.81
CA ARG A 61 17.36 -8.93 2.55
C ARG A 61 17.58 -9.12 1.04
N SER A 62 18.85 -9.10 0.63
CA SER A 62 19.26 -9.03 -0.78
C SER A 62 18.89 -10.22 -1.69
N CYS A 63 18.40 -11.37 -1.20
CA CYS A 63 18.12 -12.53 -2.07
C CYS A 63 16.99 -13.44 -1.53
N ASN A 64 16.06 -13.85 -2.41
CA ASN A 64 15.06 -14.92 -2.23
C ASN A 64 14.32 -14.91 -0.88
N GLU A 65 13.46 -13.92 -0.70
CA GLU A 65 12.69 -13.76 0.52
C GLU A 65 11.43 -14.64 0.51
N GLU A 66 11.25 -15.41 1.58
CA GLU A 66 10.01 -16.12 1.83
C GLU A 66 8.95 -15.11 2.28
N VAL A 67 7.94 -14.89 1.44
CA VAL A 67 6.74 -14.14 1.85
C VAL A 67 5.92 -15.04 2.77
N ARG A 68 5.71 -14.58 4.01
CA ARG A 68 4.86 -15.26 4.98
C ARG A 68 3.56 -14.50 5.15
N LEU A 69 2.47 -15.23 5.37
CA LEU A 69 1.19 -14.64 5.74
C LEU A 69 0.86 -15.04 7.18
N HIS A 70 0.53 -14.05 7.99
CA HIS A 70 0.17 -14.24 9.38
C HIS A 70 -1.29 -13.83 9.62
N PRO A 71 -2.15 -14.73 10.12
CA PRO A 71 -3.51 -14.37 10.50
C PRO A 71 -3.51 -13.43 11.71
N LEU A 72 -4.49 -12.54 11.78
CA LEU A 72 -4.74 -11.77 12.99
C LEU A 72 -5.34 -12.67 14.09
N PRO A 73 -5.13 -12.36 15.38
CA PRO A 73 -5.50 -13.25 16.50
C PRO A 73 -6.97 -13.68 16.51
N SER A 74 -7.88 -12.86 16.01
CA SER A 74 -9.32 -13.12 15.92
C SER A 74 -9.73 -14.08 14.79
N HIS A 75 -8.81 -14.44 13.88
CA HIS A 75 -9.11 -15.16 12.64
C HIS A 75 -8.20 -16.38 12.44
N GLN A 76 -8.11 -17.25 13.45
CA GLN A 76 -7.43 -18.54 13.31
C GLN A 76 -8.22 -19.46 12.35
N GLY A 77 -7.77 -19.56 11.10
CA GLY A 77 -8.40 -20.42 10.08
C GLY A 77 -8.28 -19.94 8.63
N SER A 78 -7.76 -18.72 8.41
CA SER A 78 -7.49 -18.16 7.09
C SER A 78 -6.12 -18.59 6.55
N GLY A 79 -5.93 -19.91 6.39
CA GLY A 79 -4.76 -20.39 5.66
C GLY A 79 -4.89 -20.01 4.19
N VAL A 80 -4.03 -19.10 3.71
CA VAL A 80 -3.86 -18.86 2.28
C VAL A 80 -3.17 -20.09 1.67
N PRO A 81 -3.66 -20.61 0.53
CA PRO A 81 -3.04 -21.74 -0.15
C PRO A 81 -1.54 -21.53 -0.39
N GLY A 82 -0.71 -22.56 -0.16
CA GLY A 82 0.76 -22.44 -0.25
C GLY A 82 1.27 -22.09 -1.65
N ASP A 83 0.49 -22.41 -2.69
CA ASP A 83 0.75 -22.02 -4.07
C ASP A 83 0.58 -20.51 -4.32
N VAL A 84 -0.28 -19.82 -3.56
CA VAL A 84 -0.39 -18.34 -3.59
C VAL A 84 0.86 -17.70 -2.97
N LEU A 85 1.35 -18.23 -1.85
CA LEU A 85 2.61 -17.77 -1.27
C LEU A 85 3.78 -18.02 -2.22
N GLN A 86 3.83 -19.19 -2.87
CA GLN A 86 4.85 -19.49 -3.88
C GLN A 86 4.78 -18.53 -5.08
N PHE A 87 3.57 -18.16 -5.52
CA PHE A 87 3.37 -17.15 -6.55
C PHE A 87 3.91 -15.77 -6.14
N LEU A 88 3.66 -15.35 -4.89
CA LEU A 88 4.14 -14.08 -4.37
C LEU A 88 5.65 -14.06 -4.15
N SER A 89 6.25 -15.13 -3.62
CA SER A 89 7.71 -15.23 -3.45
C SER A 89 8.44 -15.16 -4.79
N LYS A 90 7.85 -15.67 -5.88
CA LYS A 90 8.37 -15.49 -7.26
C LYS A 90 8.15 -14.09 -7.83
N SER A 91 7.47 -13.20 -7.10
CA SER A 91 7.16 -11.83 -7.53
C SER A 91 8.14 -10.80 -6.96
N GLY A 92 9.05 -11.21 -6.07
CA GLY A 92 10.09 -10.36 -5.50
C GLY A 92 9.61 -9.62 -4.24
N GLN A 93 10.05 -8.38 -4.09
CA GLN A 93 9.75 -7.55 -2.93
C GLN A 93 8.34 -6.99 -3.00
N ILE A 94 7.56 -7.13 -1.94
CA ILE A 94 6.22 -6.54 -1.80
C ILE A 94 6.36 -5.07 -1.41
N LEU A 95 5.73 -4.19 -2.17
CA LEU A 95 5.82 -2.74 -2.00
C LEU A 95 4.60 -2.13 -1.31
N ALA A 96 3.39 -2.60 -1.65
CA ALA A 96 2.13 -2.09 -1.11
C ALA A 96 0.99 -3.07 -1.43
N SER A 97 -0.15 -2.92 -0.77
CA SER A 97 -1.43 -3.54 -1.13
C SER A 97 -2.54 -2.51 -1.13
N THR A 98 -3.56 -2.83 -1.90
CA THR A 98 -4.86 -2.18 -1.80
C THR A 98 -5.92 -3.12 -2.35
N LYS A 99 -7.03 -3.29 -1.65
CA LYS A 99 -8.19 -4.06 -2.12
C LYS A 99 -7.86 -5.49 -2.59
N GLY A 100 -6.98 -6.17 -1.87
CA GLY A 100 -6.52 -7.53 -2.21
C GLY A 100 -5.58 -7.61 -3.43
N LEU A 101 -5.12 -6.48 -3.97
CA LEU A 101 -4.03 -6.41 -4.96
C LEU A 101 -2.71 -6.09 -4.25
N ILE A 102 -1.61 -6.56 -4.83
CA ILE A 102 -0.25 -6.37 -4.28
C ILE A 102 0.65 -5.78 -5.35
N LEU A 103 1.36 -4.69 -5.04
CA LEU A 103 2.44 -4.16 -5.86
C LEU A 103 3.75 -4.85 -5.48
N CYS A 104 4.42 -5.43 -6.46
CA CYS A 104 5.68 -6.14 -6.28
C CYS A 104 6.79 -5.53 -7.15
N ARG A 105 8.04 -5.66 -6.68
CA ARG A 105 9.28 -5.31 -7.39
C ARG A 105 10.13 -6.56 -7.56
N ALA A 106 10.47 -6.89 -8.80
CA ALA A 106 11.48 -7.89 -9.12
C ALA A 106 12.87 -7.29 -8.87
N THR A 107 13.63 -7.87 -7.94
CA THR A 107 14.97 -7.41 -7.55
C THR A 107 16.09 -8.19 -8.24
N ASP A 108 15.75 -9.29 -8.91
CA ASP A 108 16.66 -10.15 -9.69
C ASP A 108 16.95 -9.60 -11.09
N LYS A 109 16.29 -8.52 -11.49
CA LYS A 109 16.41 -7.89 -12.80
C LYS A 109 16.94 -6.46 -12.69
N ILE A 110 17.76 -6.08 -13.66
CA ILE A 110 18.26 -4.72 -13.84
C ILE A 110 17.84 -4.24 -15.25
N PRO A 111 17.02 -3.19 -15.37
CA PRO A 111 16.39 -2.45 -14.27
C PRO A 111 15.34 -3.28 -13.53
N SER A 112 15.02 -2.89 -12.28
CA SER A 112 13.96 -3.55 -11.52
C SER A 112 12.61 -3.43 -12.24
N GLU A 113 11.91 -4.55 -12.37
CA GLU A 113 10.56 -4.58 -12.94
C GLU A 113 9.50 -4.46 -11.85
N PHE A 114 8.41 -3.75 -12.13
CA PHE A 114 7.29 -3.59 -11.22
C PHE A 114 6.08 -4.33 -11.75
N SER A 115 5.26 -4.88 -10.86
CA SER A 115 4.04 -5.55 -11.27
C SER A 115 2.95 -5.52 -10.22
N ILE A 116 1.70 -5.52 -10.68
CA ILE A 116 0.52 -5.71 -9.83
C ILE A 116 0.17 -7.18 -9.87
N CYS A 117 0.16 -7.80 -8.69
CA CYS A 117 -0.19 -9.18 -8.48
C CYS A 117 -1.60 -9.25 -7.89
N ASN A 118 -2.43 -10.14 -8.44
CA ASN A 118 -3.68 -10.56 -7.81
C ASN A 118 -3.46 -11.96 -7.22
N PRO A 119 -3.32 -12.11 -5.89
CA PRO A 119 -3.09 -13.40 -5.26
C PRO A 119 -4.25 -14.39 -5.46
N ALA A 120 -5.49 -13.90 -5.59
CA ALA A 120 -6.67 -14.74 -5.73
C ALA A 120 -6.74 -15.43 -7.10
N THR A 121 -6.35 -14.73 -8.17
CA THR A 121 -6.32 -15.26 -9.53
C THR A 121 -4.94 -15.74 -9.96
N LYS A 122 -3.90 -15.46 -9.17
CA LYS A 122 -2.48 -15.68 -9.49
C LYS A 122 -2.06 -15.01 -10.81
N SER A 123 -2.69 -13.89 -11.14
CA SER A 123 -2.33 -13.10 -12.33
C SER A 123 -1.34 -12.00 -11.97
N ARG A 124 -0.46 -11.68 -12.91
CA ARG A 124 0.50 -10.59 -12.81
C ARG A 124 0.31 -9.62 -13.98
N LEU A 125 0.26 -8.34 -13.67
CA LEU A 125 0.24 -7.26 -14.65
C LEU A 125 1.56 -6.46 -14.53
N PRO A 126 2.46 -6.52 -15.52
CA PRO A 126 3.68 -5.72 -15.50
C PRO A 126 3.35 -4.22 -15.60
N ILE A 127 4.12 -3.40 -14.90
CA ILE A 127 4.07 -1.94 -14.96
C ILE A 127 5.39 -1.46 -15.54
N SER A 128 5.34 -0.81 -16.69
CA SER A 128 6.48 -0.07 -17.24
C SER A 128 6.55 1.30 -16.56
N LEU A 129 7.66 1.59 -15.87
CA LEU A 129 7.88 2.93 -15.34
C LEU A 129 8.12 3.93 -16.48
N PRO A 130 7.75 5.21 -16.29
CA PRO A 130 7.88 6.24 -17.33
C PRO A 130 9.30 6.78 -17.51
N THR A 131 10.31 6.28 -16.78
CA THR A 131 11.69 6.77 -16.81
C THR A 131 12.64 5.79 -17.51
N HIS A 132 13.48 6.34 -18.39
CA HIS A 132 14.54 5.65 -19.14
C HIS A 132 15.91 5.66 -18.43
N ASP A 133 15.96 6.02 -17.15
CA ASP A 133 17.23 6.24 -16.47
C ASP A 133 17.93 4.91 -16.17
N GLU A 134 19.11 4.70 -16.75
CA GLU A 134 19.90 3.46 -16.62
C GLU A 134 20.39 3.21 -15.16
N ASN A 135 20.19 4.19 -14.27
CA ASN A 135 20.53 4.14 -12.84
C ASN A 135 19.33 3.78 -11.92
N LEU A 136 18.39 2.96 -12.41
CA LEU A 136 17.19 2.43 -11.72
C LEU A 136 17.45 1.62 -10.43
N ASN A 137 18.71 1.57 -9.95
CA ASN A 137 19.05 1.13 -8.60
C ASN A 137 18.78 2.19 -7.53
N ALA A 138 18.53 3.45 -7.91
CA ALA A 138 18.10 4.51 -7.00
C ALA A 138 16.69 4.23 -6.43
N HIS A 139 16.41 4.77 -5.23
CA HIS A 139 15.17 4.58 -4.49
C HIS A 139 13.92 4.96 -5.32
N VAL A 140 13.29 3.98 -5.97
CA VAL A 140 12.02 4.19 -6.69
C VAL A 140 10.91 4.40 -5.68
N ILE A 141 10.25 5.56 -5.75
CA ILE A 141 9.12 5.90 -4.90
C ILE A 141 7.83 5.57 -5.66
N ILE A 142 7.32 4.36 -5.45
CA ILE A 142 6.09 3.87 -6.11
C ILE A 142 5.11 3.31 -5.08
N MET A 143 3.82 3.62 -5.29
CA MET A 143 2.74 3.28 -4.37
C MET A 143 1.55 2.73 -5.15
N LEU A 144 0.84 1.79 -4.54
CA LEU A 144 -0.44 1.27 -5.00
C LEU A 144 -1.52 1.78 -4.04
N LEU A 145 -2.46 2.55 -4.58
CA LEU A 145 -3.45 3.28 -3.79
C LEU A 145 -4.87 2.99 -4.28
N GLU A 146 -5.84 3.09 -3.38
CA GLU A 146 -7.26 3.11 -3.75
C GLU A 146 -7.59 4.31 -4.63
N CYS A 147 -8.42 4.15 -5.65
CA CYS A 147 -8.93 5.27 -6.43
C CYS A 147 -10.37 5.62 -6.03
N TYR A 148 -10.66 6.92 -5.85
CA TYR A 148 -11.96 7.44 -5.41
C TYR A 148 -12.79 8.09 -6.54
N ASP A 149 -12.42 7.88 -7.81
CA ASP A 149 -13.07 8.54 -8.94
C ASP A 149 -14.31 7.80 -9.49
N GLY A 150 -14.64 6.64 -8.92
CA GLY A 150 -15.81 5.83 -9.29
C GLY A 150 -15.64 4.99 -10.56
N PHE A 151 -14.50 5.10 -11.25
CA PHE A 151 -14.23 4.36 -12.49
C PHE A 151 -13.15 3.30 -12.30
N ASP A 152 -12.03 3.67 -11.68
CA ASP A 152 -10.93 2.76 -11.39
C ASP A 152 -10.99 2.32 -9.91
N ASP A 153 -10.63 1.06 -9.63
CA ASP A 153 -10.61 0.56 -8.24
C ASP A 153 -9.33 0.96 -7.50
N TYR A 154 -8.24 1.11 -8.26
CA TYR A 154 -6.90 1.42 -7.78
C TYR A 154 -6.18 2.35 -8.77
N MET A 155 -5.10 2.95 -8.29
CA MET A 155 -4.14 3.68 -9.11
C MET A 155 -2.72 3.41 -8.62
N VAL A 156 -1.75 3.58 -9.51
CA VAL A 156 -0.34 3.52 -9.17
C VAL A 156 0.22 4.94 -9.22
N VAL A 157 0.90 5.35 -8.15
CA VAL A 157 1.54 6.66 -8.03
C VAL A 157 3.04 6.48 -8.00
N HIS A 158 3.74 7.27 -8.80
CA HIS A 158 5.20 7.31 -8.86
C HIS A 158 5.67 8.74 -8.59
N PHE A 159 6.60 8.88 -7.66
CA PHE A 159 7.32 10.13 -7.41
C PHE A 159 8.75 10.00 -7.94
N GLU A 160 9.13 10.91 -8.81
CA GLU A 160 10.51 11.00 -9.31
C GLU A 160 11.34 11.79 -8.32
N THR A 161 12.48 11.20 -7.93
CA THR A 161 13.46 11.88 -7.09
C THR A 161 13.98 13.11 -7.84
N PRO A 162 13.88 14.31 -7.27
CA PRO A 162 14.38 15.50 -7.91
C PRO A 162 15.90 15.45 -8.07
N THR A 163 16.42 16.07 -9.13
CA THR A 163 17.86 16.23 -9.35
C THR A 163 18.48 17.22 -8.36
N ASP A 164 17.69 18.20 -7.90
CA ASP A 164 18.10 19.24 -6.98
C ASP A 164 17.33 19.14 -5.67
N TRP A 165 18.01 19.34 -4.54
CA TRP A 165 17.44 19.18 -3.20
C TRP A 165 16.29 20.15 -2.88
N SER A 166 16.18 21.25 -3.63
CA SER A 166 15.12 22.26 -3.46
C SER A 166 13.91 22.03 -4.36
N SER A 167 13.96 21.03 -5.25
CA SER A 167 12.91 20.80 -6.24
C SER A 167 11.84 19.85 -5.71
N ASP A 168 10.62 20.06 -6.18
CA ASP A 168 9.50 19.17 -5.86
C ASP A 168 9.67 17.82 -6.58
N TYR A 169 9.18 16.75 -5.94
CA TYR A 169 9.13 15.42 -6.54
C TYR A 169 8.07 15.40 -7.65
N ALA A 170 8.47 15.16 -8.90
CA ALA A 170 7.50 15.07 -9.97
C ALA A 170 6.59 13.86 -9.76
N CYS A 171 5.27 14.07 -9.78
CA CYS A 171 4.28 13.03 -9.51
C CYS A 171 3.66 12.54 -10.82
N LYS A 172 3.65 11.23 -11.03
CA LYS A 172 2.98 10.57 -12.16
C LYS A 172 1.97 9.55 -11.64
N ILE A 173 0.80 9.49 -12.27
CA ILE A 173 -0.29 8.59 -11.88
C ILE A 173 -0.66 7.70 -13.07
N LEU A 174 -0.68 6.39 -12.84
CA LEU A 174 -1.21 5.40 -13.78
C LEU A 174 -2.56 4.90 -13.26
N LYS A 175 -3.57 5.00 -14.12
CA LYS A 175 -4.90 4.42 -13.88
C LYS A 175 -5.18 3.27 -14.84
N PRO A 176 -5.74 2.14 -14.37
CA PRO A 176 -5.93 0.93 -15.18
C PRO A 176 -6.69 1.17 -16.48
N ARG A 177 -7.84 1.86 -16.44
CA ARG A 177 -8.66 2.09 -17.64
C ARG A 177 -7.95 2.92 -18.72
N LYS A 178 -7.11 3.86 -18.31
CA LYS A 178 -6.37 4.71 -19.26
C LYS A 178 -5.11 4.02 -19.76
N GLY A 179 -4.48 3.19 -18.94
CA GLY A 179 -3.26 2.47 -19.27
C GLY A 179 -2.03 3.35 -19.51
N LEU A 180 -2.12 4.66 -19.26
CA LEU A 180 -1.07 5.63 -19.53
C LEU A 180 -0.73 6.43 -18.27
N TRP A 181 0.57 6.67 -18.06
CA TRP A 181 1.05 7.56 -17.03
C TRP A 181 0.67 9.00 -17.34
N LYS A 182 0.04 9.67 -16.37
CA LYS A 182 -0.27 11.08 -16.44
C LYS A 182 0.58 11.83 -15.42
N ALA A 183 1.37 12.79 -15.88
CA ALA A 183 2.07 13.73 -15.00
C ALA A 183 1.08 14.68 -14.33
N MET A 184 1.30 14.93 -13.05
CA MET A 184 0.65 16.00 -12.31
C MET A 184 1.32 17.34 -12.66
N GLU A 185 0.52 18.40 -12.73
CA GLU A 185 1.03 19.75 -13.03
C GLU A 185 1.97 20.26 -11.94
N LYS A 186 1.66 19.93 -10.67
CA LYS A 186 2.46 20.28 -9.50
C LYS A 186 3.11 19.02 -8.94
N GLY A 187 4.36 19.16 -8.50
CA GLY A 187 5.07 18.11 -7.79
C GLY A 187 4.70 18.06 -6.30
N PHE A 188 5.20 17.04 -5.62
CA PHE A 188 5.14 16.94 -4.17
C PHE A 188 6.30 17.71 -3.53
N SER A 189 5.97 18.65 -2.66
CA SER A 189 6.95 19.44 -1.93
C SER A 189 7.22 18.81 -0.57
N ALA A 190 8.45 18.33 -0.36
CA ALA A 190 8.88 17.71 0.89
C ALA A 190 9.17 18.73 2.01
N GLY A 191 9.32 20.02 1.68
CA GLY A 191 9.81 21.03 2.61
C GLY A 191 11.32 20.92 2.84
N GLY A 192 11.78 21.18 4.06
CA GLY A 192 13.22 21.22 4.39
C GLY A 192 13.83 19.93 4.95
N ARG A 193 13.08 18.84 5.09
CA ARG A 193 13.54 17.55 5.65
C ARG A 193 13.33 16.42 4.64
N ASN A 194 14.10 15.34 4.79
CA ASN A 194 13.85 14.10 4.05
C ASN A 194 12.52 13.48 4.49
N MET A 195 11.76 12.96 3.52
CA MET A 195 10.49 12.28 3.76
C MET A 195 10.68 10.76 3.82
N LYS A 196 9.90 10.11 4.69
CA LYS A 196 9.80 8.66 4.75
C LYS A 196 8.73 8.16 3.79
N PHE A 197 9.17 7.70 2.61
CA PHE A 197 8.27 7.20 1.56
C PHE A 197 7.84 5.74 1.71
N ASN A 198 8.42 5.00 2.65
CA ASN A 198 8.16 3.57 2.85
C ASN A 198 6.87 3.26 3.64
N MET A 199 6.34 4.24 4.38
CA MET A 199 5.11 4.10 5.18
C MET A 199 4.15 5.27 4.95
N PRO A 200 3.68 5.47 3.70
CA PRO A 200 2.69 6.50 3.42
C PRO A 200 1.34 6.12 4.02
N VAL A 201 0.55 7.14 4.39
CA VAL A 201 -0.87 6.97 4.66
C VAL A 201 -1.66 7.63 3.54
N HIS A 202 -2.54 6.87 2.89
CA HIS A 202 -3.47 7.41 1.90
C HIS A 202 -4.89 7.44 2.46
N ASP A 203 -5.48 8.63 2.48
CA ASP A 203 -6.84 8.85 2.96
C ASP A 203 -7.52 9.92 2.11
N ASN A 204 -8.72 9.61 1.60
CA ASN A 204 -9.57 10.56 0.88
C ASN A 204 -8.86 11.31 -0.28
N GLY A 205 -8.00 10.62 -1.03
CA GLY A 205 -7.26 11.20 -2.15
C GLY A 205 -6.06 12.06 -1.75
N VAL A 206 -5.67 12.02 -0.49
CA VAL A 206 -4.49 12.70 0.05
C VAL A 206 -3.48 11.67 0.51
N ILE A 207 -2.23 11.83 0.09
CA ILE A 207 -1.11 11.01 0.57
C ILE A 207 -0.37 11.78 1.65
N HIS A 208 -0.11 11.14 2.78
CA HIS A 208 0.62 11.70 3.90
C HIS A 208 1.95 10.98 4.06
N PHE A 209 3.01 11.77 4.26
CA PHE A 209 4.36 11.32 4.56
C PHE A 209 4.85 11.99 5.82
N ILE A 210 5.58 11.27 6.66
CA ILE A 210 6.26 11.89 7.80
C ILE A 210 7.71 12.20 7.44
N SER A 211 8.21 13.33 7.92
CA SER A 211 9.63 13.67 7.82
C SER A 211 10.50 12.77 8.71
N ASP A 212 11.79 12.73 8.42
CA ASP A 212 12.76 12.20 9.37
C ASP A 212 12.87 13.06 10.64
N CYS A 213 13.68 12.57 11.60
CA CYS A 213 14.02 13.25 12.85
C CYS A 213 15.49 13.72 12.88
N GLY A 214 16.16 13.83 11.72
CA GLY A 214 17.60 14.14 11.69
C GLY A 214 17.95 15.51 12.29
N SER A 215 19.14 15.63 12.88
CA SER A 215 19.63 16.84 13.58
C SER A 215 20.28 17.89 12.67
N TYR A 216 20.14 17.75 11.35
CA TYR A 216 20.79 18.62 10.34
C TYR A 216 20.09 19.97 10.10
N ILE A 217 18.91 20.19 10.68
CA ILE A 217 18.20 21.47 10.58
C ILE A 217 18.46 22.31 11.83
N THR A 218 18.78 23.59 11.63
CA THR A 218 19.09 24.52 12.73
C THR A 218 17.84 24.96 13.49
N LYS A 219 18.00 25.11 14.81
CA LYS A 219 16.94 25.61 15.70
C LYS A 219 16.52 27.01 15.26
N GLY A 220 15.21 27.21 15.09
CA GLY A 220 14.61 28.45 14.56
C GLY A 220 14.08 28.33 13.14
N SER A 221 14.52 27.31 12.38
CA SER A 221 13.89 26.95 11.10
C SER A 221 12.44 26.46 11.32
N PRO A 222 11.49 26.79 10.43
CA PRO A 222 10.14 26.21 10.47
C PRO A 222 10.14 24.69 10.23
N TYR A 223 11.24 24.14 9.71
CA TYR A 223 11.46 22.71 9.47
C TYR A 223 12.28 22.04 10.58
N PHE A 224 12.58 22.75 11.68
CA PHE A 224 13.42 22.22 12.76
C PHE A 224 12.82 20.98 13.41
N GLU A 225 11.51 20.95 13.64
CA GLU A 225 10.83 19.80 14.24
C GLU A 225 10.25 18.90 13.14
N PRO A 226 10.10 17.60 13.38
CA PRO A 226 9.44 16.70 12.43
C PRO A 226 8.01 17.14 12.11
N TYR A 227 7.56 16.86 10.89
CA TYR A 227 6.25 17.24 10.39
C TYR A 227 5.69 16.18 9.43
N ILE A 228 4.38 16.27 9.18
CA ILE A 228 3.72 15.47 8.16
C ILE A 228 3.51 16.35 6.93
N MET A 229 3.94 15.87 5.77
CA MET A 229 3.58 16.46 4.48
C MET A 229 2.43 15.71 3.85
N SER A 230 1.41 16.47 3.47
CA SER A 230 0.22 15.96 2.78
C SER A 230 0.27 16.39 1.32
N TYR A 231 -0.06 15.49 0.40
CA TYR A 231 -0.13 15.75 -1.03
C TYR A 231 -1.51 15.40 -1.55
N ASN A 232 -2.24 16.40 -2.03
CA ASN A 232 -3.60 16.22 -2.54
C ASN A 232 -3.56 15.82 -4.02
N LEU A 233 -3.98 14.59 -4.33
CA LEU A 233 -3.93 14.04 -5.68
C LEU A 233 -4.92 14.67 -6.67
N LYS A 234 -5.90 15.44 -6.19
CA LYS A 234 -6.87 16.12 -7.05
C LYS A 234 -6.29 17.39 -7.67
N ASN A 235 -5.50 18.14 -6.91
CA ASN A 235 -5.01 19.46 -7.32
C ASN A 235 -3.47 19.61 -7.24
N GLY A 236 -2.76 18.55 -6.85
CA GLY A 236 -1.30 18.55 -6.70
C GLY A 236 -0.77 19.46 -5.60
N THR A 237 -1.60 19.87 -4.65
CA THR A 237 -1.17 20.80 -3.59
C THR A 237 -0.51 20.05 -2.45
N SER A 238 0.65 20.55 -2.02
CA SER A 238 1.37 20.07 -0.84
C SER A 238 1.03 20.93 0.38
N THR A 239 0.79 20.32 1.54
CA THR A 239 0.48 21.03 2.79
C THR A 239 1.19 20.43 3.99
N MET A 240 1.91 21.27 4.73
CA MET A 240 2.60 20.87 5.95
C MET A 240 1.65 20.87 7.15
N LEU A 241 1.66 19.75 7.87
CA LEU A 241 0.96 19.59 9.14
C LEU A 241 2.00 19.48 10.26
N LYS A 242 1.95 20.46 11.17
CA LYS A 242 2.81 20.47 12.36
C LYS A 242 2.35 19.40 13.34
N LEU A 243 3.29 18.68 13.93
CA LEU A 243 3.00 17.73 15.00
C LEU A 243 2.51 18.46 16.26
N SER A 244 1.75 17.73 17.10
CA SER A 244 1.30 18.27 18.39
C SER A 244 2.49 18.64 19.28
N LYS A 245 2.32 19.59 20.21
CA LYS A 245 3.40 19.99 21.13
C LYS A 245 3.95 18.80 21.92
N THR A 246 3.08 17.84 22.28
CA THR A 246 3.46 16.63 23.01
C THR A 246 4.36 15.72 22.17
N ALA A 247 3.98 15.46 20.92
CA ALA A 247 4.77 14.64 19.99
C ALA A 247 6.15 15.25 19.67
N ARG A 248 6.24 16.59 19.67
CA ARG A 248 7.49 17.31 19.39
C ARG A 248 8.47 17.28 20.56
N LYS A 249 7.98 17.31 21.81
CA LYS A 249 8.84 17.20 22.99
C LYS A 249 9.58 15.86 23.08
N SER A 250 8.98 14.79 22.55
CA SER A 250 9.61 13.47 22.48
C SER A 250 10.54 13.29 21.27
N SER A 251 10.58 14.24 20.32
CA SER A 251 11.29 14.08 19.04
C SER A 251 12.71 14.65 19.03
N THR A 252 13.16 15.29 20.10
CA THR A 252 14.48 15.94 20.17
C THR A 252 15.60 14.98 20.53
N ASP A 253 15.29 13.69 20.72
CA ASP A 253 16.27 12.63 20.85
C ASP A 253 16.71 12.19 19.46
N GLU A 254 18.01 12.22 19.16
CA GLU A 254 18.55 11.78 17.86
C GLU A 254 18.26 10.30 17.55
N LYS A 255 17.92 9.50 18.58
CA LYS A 255 17.54 8.09 18.42
C LYS A 255 16.04 7.87 18.18
N CYS A 256 15.24 8.93 18.18
CA CYS A 256 13.80 8.86 17.96
C CYS A 256 13.50 8.54 16.49
N ASP A 257 12.84 7.41 16.24
CA ASP A 257 12.29 7.09 14.92
C ASP A 257 10.77 7.26 14.91
N MET A 258 10.22 8.00 13.94
CA MET A 258 8.78 8.24 13.84
C MET A 258 8.18 7.62 12.59
N SER A 259 6.94 7.13 12.70
CA SER A 259 6.15 6.67 11.57
C SER A 259 4.69 7.10 11.70
N ILE A 260 3.92 6.95 10.63
CA ILE A 260 2.48 7.21 10.61
C ILE A 260 1.74 5.95 10.16
N LEU A 261 0.55 5.75 10.72
CA LEU A 261 -0.38 4.72 10.25
C LEU A 261 -1.80 5.27 10.21
N LYS A 262 -2.65 4.63 9.41
CA LYS A 262 -4.08 4.85 9.44
C LYS A 262 -4.69 3.96 10.52
N TRP A 263 -5.45 4.55 11.42
CA TRP A 263 -6.19 3.87 12.48
C TRP A 263 -7.69 4.11 12.32
N GLY A 264 -8.48 3.08 12.59
CA GLY A 264 -9.94 3.11 12.49
C GLY A 264 -10.45 1.80 11.91
N LYS A 265 -11.70 1.45 12.20
CA LYS A 265 -12.33 0.28 11.59
C LYS A 265 -12.87 0.65 10.21
N VAL A 266 -12.81 -0.29 9.29
CA VAL A 266 -13.45 -0.18 7.97
C VAL A 266 -14.97 0.07 8.10
N SER A 267 -15.57 -0.46 9.18
CA SER A 267 -16.99 -0.26 9.53
C SER A 267 -17.34 1.12 10.11
N THR A 268 -16.35 1.94 10.48
CA THR A 268 -16.57 3.28 11.05
C THR A 268 -16.27 4.36 10.02
N THR A 269 -17.11 5.40 9.93
CA THR A 269 -16.92 6.53 9.00
C THR A 269 -15.76 7.45 9.37
N THR A 270 -15.08 7.19 10.48
CA THR A 270 -13.97 8.01 11.00
C THR A 270 -12.67 7.22 10.96
N SER A 271 -11.80 7.56 10.02
CA SER A 271 -10.38 7.20 10.05
C SER A 271 -9.59 8.29 10.77
N SER A 272 -8.47 7.92 11.37
CA SER A 272 -7.51 8.83 11.98
C SER A 272 -6.11 8.47 11.53
N ILE A 273 -5.24 9.47 11.40
CA ILE A 273 -3.82 9.24 11.18
C ILE A 273 -3.14 9.26 12.55
N CYS A 274 -2.55 8.14 12.94
CA CYS A 274 -1.83 8.02 14.19
C CYS A 274 -0.33 8.18 13.95
N LEU A 275 0.32 8.85 14.89
CA LEU A 275 1.76 8.95 14.98
C LEU A 275 2.30 7.81 15.84
N ILE A 276 3.31 7.12 15.34
CA ILE A 276 4.04 6.07 16.05
C ILE A 276 5.41 6.61 16.39
N LEU A 277 5.81 6.44 17.65
CA LEU A 277 7.13 6.76 18.15
C LEU A 277 7.84 5.46 18.50
N PHE A 278 8.95 5.17 17.84
CA PHE A 278 9.85 4.10 18.23
C PHE A 278 10.88 4.68 19.21
N VAL A 279 10.82 4.20 20.45
CA VAL A 279 11.81 4.50 21.47
C VAL A 279 12.73 3.30 21.55
N PRO A 280 14.05 3.45 21.27
CA PRO A 280 14.98 2.35 21.43
C PRO A 280 15.00 1.92 22.89
N VAL A 281 14.62 0.67 23.15
CA VAL A 281 14.88 0.01 24.42
C VAL A 281 16.22 -0.72 24.22
N ASP A 282 17.17 -0.59 25.16
CA ASP A 282 18.52 -1.17 25.11
C ASP A 282 18.51 -2.71 25.00
N LEU A 283 18.16 -3.22 23.83
CA LEU A 283 18.36 -4.59 23.39
C LEU A 283 18.85 -4.52 21.95
N GLU A 284 19.94 -5.25 21.66
CA GLU A 284 20.43 -5.54 20.32
C GLU A 284 19.34 -6.22 19.49
N LEU A 285 18.39 -5.45 18.99
CA LEU A 285 17.48 -5.83 17.94
C LEU A 285 18.13 -5.36 16.65
N HIS A 286 18.78 -6.29 15.95
CA HIS A 286 19.03 -6.11 14.53
C HIS A 286 17.73 -5.60 13.89
N LEU A 287 17.78 -4.36 13.36
CA LEU A 287 16.65 -3.74 12.68
C LEU A 287 16.26 -4.63 11.49
N TYR A 288 15.31 -5.51 11.72
CA TYR A 288 14.62 -6.20 10.65
C TYR A 288 13.53 -5.24 10.19
N HIS A 289 13.68 -4.67 9.00
CA HIS A 289 12.57 -4.00 8.33
C HIS A 289 11.52 -5.06 8.01
N VAL A 290 10.55 -5.16 8.90
CA VAL A 290 9.38 -6.01 8.74
C VAL A 290 8.34 -5.18 8.02
N LYS A 291 8.04 -5.54 6.78
CA LYS A 291 6.91 -4.95 6.07
C LYS A 291 5.64 -5.71 6.43
N ILE A 292 4.78 -5.07 7.21
CA ILE A 292 3.44 -5.56 7.53
C ILE A 292 2.49 -4.97 6.50
N LEU A 293 1.89 -5.84 5.71
CA LEU A 293 0.91 -5.44 4.72
C LEU A 293 -0.45 -6.03 5.09
N ILE A 294 -1.36 -5.18 5.55
CA ILE A 294 -2.69 -5.57 6.02
C ILE A 294 -3.68 -5.31 4.87
N ASP A 295 -4.05 -6.36 4.13
CA ASP A 295 -5.21 -6.35 3.21
C ASP A 295 -5.44 -7.78 2.65
N VAL A 296 -6.16 -8.63 3.40
CA VAL A 296 -6.63 -9.96 2.93
C VAL A 296 -7.98 -10.34 3.52
#